data_AF-A0A5K0VNZ5-F1
#
_entry.id   AF-A0A5K0VNZ5-F1
#
_cell.length_a   1.000
_cell.length_b   1.000
_cell.length_c   1.000
_cell.angle_alpha   90.00
_cell.angle_beta   90.00
_cell.angle_gamma   90.00
#
_symmetry.space_group_name_H-M   'P 1'
#
loop_
_entity.id
_entity.type
_entity.pdbx_description
1 polymer ?
#
loop_
_entity_poly.entity_id
_entity_poly.type
_entity_poly.pdbx_seq_one_letter_code
_entity_poly.pdbx_strand_id
1 'polypeptide(L)' 'PLHVGFTGDLGGNTIIVHWYRRKANLHH' A
#
# COMPACT_ATOMS: atom_id res chain seq x y z
N PRO A 1 4.40 -9.76 0.84
CA PRO A 1 5.46 -9.24 1.73
C PRO A 1 4.99 -8.19 2.76
N LEU A 2 3.99 -7.37 2.46
CA LEU A 2 3.59 -6.23 3.30
C LEU A 2 2.79 -6.57 4.58
N HIS A 3 2.47 -7.84 4.80
CA HIS A 3 1.80 -8.30 6.02
C HIS A 3 2.69 -8.23 7.28
N VAL A 4 3.99 -7.99 7.11
CA VAL A 4 4.96 -7.74 8.18
C VAL A 4 5.73 -6.44 7.87
N GLY A 5 4.98 -5.37 7.62
CA GLY A 5 5.49 -4.04 7.27
C GLY A 5 5.52 -3.04 8.43
N PHE A 6 5.77 -1.77 8.13
CA PHE A 6 5.82 -0.71 9.14
C PHE A 6 4.43 -0.38 9.70
N THR A 7 4.35 -0.09 10.99
CA THR A 7 3.09 0.34 11.62
C THR A 7 2.67 1.73 11.15
N GLY A 8 3.63 2.61 10.85
CA GLY A 8 3.35 3.99 10.41
C GLY A 8 2.61 4.08 9.07
N ASP A 9 2.79 3.10 8.18
CA ASP A 9 2.07 3.01 6.90
C ASP A 9 0.99 1.92 6.87
N LEU A 10 0.76 1.25 8.02
CA LEU A 10 -0.14 0.11 8.17
C LEU A 10 0.16 -1.01 7.16
N GLY A 11 1.45 -1.30 6.95
CA GLY A 11 1.90 -2.24 5.92
C GLY A 11 1.63 -1.71 4.51
N GLY A 12 1.79 -0.41 4.27
CA GLY A 12 1.57 0.21 2.95
C GLY A 12 0.10 0.49 2.59
N ASN A 13 -0.86 0.28 3.49
CA ASN A 13 -2.28 0.58 3.23
C ASN A 13 -2.56 2.09 3.10
N THR A 14 -1.75 2.94 3.74
CA THR A 14 -1.89 4.40 3.65
C THR A 14 -1.12 5.00 2.47
N ILE A 15 -0.29 4.20 1.80
CA ILE A 15 0.49 4.63 0.64
C ILE A 15 -0.36 4.46 -0.62
N ILE A 16 -0.75 5.57 -1.21
CA ILE A 16 -1.58 5.59 -2.42
C ILE A 16 -0.70 5.54 -3.66
N VAL A 17 -1.01 4.61 -4.56
CA VAL A 17 -0.33 4.41 -5.85
C VAL A 17 -1.35 4.39 -6.99
N HIS A 18 -0.84 4.47 -8.23
CA HIS A 18 -1.61 4.09 -9.40
C HIS A 18 -1.06 2.76 -9.95
N TRP A 19 -1.91 1.73 -9.93
CA TRP A 19 -1.66 0.48 -10.63
C TRP A 19 -2.20 0.58 -12.05
N TYR A 20 -1.29 0.80 -13.00
CA TYR A 20 -1.62 1.25 -14.36
C TYR A 20 -2.50 2.52 -14.32
N ARG A 21 -3.73 2.43 -14.81
CA ARG A 21 -4.69 3.55 -14.86
C ARG A 21 -5.65 3.57 -13.66
N ARG A 22 -5.48 2.67 -12.69
CA ARG A 22 -6.37 2.56 -11.52
C ARG A 22 -5.66 2.99 -10.26
N LYS A 23 -6.35 3.78 -9.43
CA LYS A 23 -5.87 4.16 -8.10
C LYS A 23 -6.00 2.96 -7.15
N ALA A 24 -4.95 2.67 -6.39
CA ALA A 24 -4.90 1.59 -5.39
C ALA A 24 -4.04 2.03 -4.18
N ASN A 25 -4.04 1.24 -3.12
CA ASN A 25 -3.00 1.35 -2.08
C ASN A 25 -1.88 0.35 -2.37
N LEU A 26 -0.70 0.56 -1.80
CA LEU A 26 0.48 -0.29 -2.08
C LEU A 26 0.33 -1.72 -1.53
N HIS A 27 -0.50 -1.93 -0.52
CA HIS A 27 -0.74 -3.25 0.08
C HIS A 27 -1.56 -4.17 -0.83
N HIS A 28 -2.46 -3.59 -1.62
CA HIS A 28 -3.38 -4.28 -2.53
C HIS A 28 -2.62 -4.92 -3.69
#